data_AF-W4LMM2-F1
#
_entry.id   AF-W4LMM2-F1
#
_cell.length_a   1.000
_cell.length_b   1.000
_cell.length_c   1.000
_cell.angle_alpha   90.00
_cell.angle_beta   90.00
_cell.angle_gamma   90.00
#
_symmetry.space_group_name_H-M   'P 1'
#
loop_
_entity.id
_entity.type
_entity.pdbx_description
1 polymer ?
#
loop_
_entity_poly.entity_id
_entity_poly.type
_entity_poly.pdbx_seq_one_letter_code
_entity_poly.pdbx_strand_id
1 'polypeptide(L)'
;MNPEQDMVSVEVWLQWFETHKSSQCRAYLCAAYGLNALDADALINTARIQVFRYWQTIRNPLAYFWQTLRRAVRHDLERQHTEQQQAGAYASQQQFLTTLETCTREDVDNLLEHATPTQYRVLEGFLDGYDDRQIASKLGSTPDAVRQARHAAYVAIRKRYTP
;
A
#
# COMPACT_ATOMS: atom_id res chain seq x y z
N MET A 1 -13.03 11.54 43.97
CA MET A 1 -14.15 10.81 43.34
C MET A 1 -13.79 10.65 41.87
N ASN A 2 -13.62 9.43 41.37
CA ASN A 2 -13.20 9.23 39.99
C ASN A 2 -14.48 9.21 39.12
N PRO A 3 -14.80 10.28 38.36
CA PRO A 3 -16.06 10.37 37.62
C PRO A 3 -16.22 9.27 36.57
N GLU A 4 -15.17 8.50 36.31
CA GLU A 4 -15.11 7.40 35.34
C GLU A 4 -15.93 6.17 35.73
N GLN A 5 -16.28 5.98 37.01
CA GLN A 5 -16.97 4.77 37.49
C GLN A 5 -18.47 4.95 37.75
N ASP A 6 -18.94 6.19 37.95
CA ASP A 6 -20.34 6.49 38.31
C ASP A 6 -21.15 7.10 37.16
N MET A 7 -20.66 7.05 35.91
CA MET A 7 -21.41 7.55 34.76
C MET A 7 -22.54 6.59 34.39
N VAL A 8 -23.75 6.95 34.84
CA VAL A 8 -24.96 6.14 34.71
C VAL A 8 -25.46 6.03 33.26
N SER A 9 -25.10 6.97 32.38
CA SER A 9 -25.55 6.97 30.99
C SER A 9 -24.44 7.29 29.99
N VAL A 10 -24.63 6.83 28.75
CA VAL A 10 -23.70 7.05 27.65
C VAL A 10 -23.64 8.53 27.25
N GLU A 11 -24.74 9.26 27.37
CA GLU A 11 -24.82 10.70 27.09
C GLU A 11 -23.94 11.50 28.03
N VAL A 12 -23.99 11.18 29.34
CA VAL A 12 -23.15 11.84 30.36
C VAL A 12 -21.66 11.58 30.07
N TRP A 13 -21.31 10.35 29.69
CA TRP A 13 -19.94 10.02 29.31
C TRP A 13 -19.48 10.75 28.05
N LEU A 14 -20.32 10.82 27.02
CA LEU A 14 -20.00 11.52 25.77
C LEU A 14 -19.81 13.02 25.99
N GLN A 15 -20.67 13.65 26.81
CA GLN A 15 -20.54 15.06 27.16
C GLN A 15 -19.25 15.30 27.95
N TRP A 16 -18.96 14.49 28.96
CA TRP A 16 -17.73 14.59 29.72
C TRP A 16 -16.49 14.42 28.83
N PHE A 17 -16.49 13.43 27.93
CA PHE A 17 -15.39 13.18 27.01
C PHE A 17 -15.13 14.39 26.11
N GLU A 18 -16.20 14.97 25.56
CA GLU A 18 -16.09 16.16 24.70
C GLU A 18 -15.46 17.33 25.46
N THR A 19 -15.95 17.60 26.68
CA THR A 19 -15.46 18.72 27.49
C THR A 19 -14.03 18.54 27.97
N HIS A 20 -13.60 17.33 28.32
CA HIS A 20 -12.34 17.12 29.05
C HIS A 20 -11.25 16.37 28.28
N LYS A 21 -11.61 15.55 27.29
CA LYS A 21 -10.67 14.59 26.67
C LYS A 21 -10.49 14.78 25.17
N SER A 22 -11.49 15.31 24.46
CA SER A 22 -11.48 15.46 23.00
C SER A 22 -10.25 16.22 22.50
N SER A 23 -10.00 17.43 23.02
CA SER A 23 -8.86 18.27 22.61
C SER A 23 -7.50 17.65 22.93
N GLN A 24 -7.35 17.04 24.11
CA GLN A 24 -6.12 16.35 24.53
C GLN A 24 -5.85 15.12 23.65
N CYS A 25 -6.89 14.34 23.34
CA CYS A 25 -6.78 13.19 22.48
C CYS A 25 -6.36 13.59 21.06
N ARG A 26 -6.97 14.65 20.52
CA ARG A 26 -6.60 15.19 19.21
C ARG A 26 -5.14 15.64 19.19
N ALA A 27 -4.73 16.45 20.17
CA ALA A 27 -3.35 16.92 20.28
C ALA A 27 -2.35 15.75 20.38
N TYR A 28 -2.67 14.72 21.16
CA TYR A 28 -1.87 13.50 21.24
C TYR A 28 -1.77 12.78 19.88
N LEU A 29 -2.87 12.60 19.17
CA LEU A 29 -2.86 11.93 17.86
C LEU A 29 -2.05 12.69 16.82
N CYS A 30 -2.22 14.02 16.75
CA CYS A 30 -1.44 14.85 15.85
C CYS A 30 0.06 14.79 16.17
N ALA A 31 0.43 14.87 17.45
CA ALA A 31 1.83 14.86 17.86
C ALA A 31 2.50 13.48 17.72
N ALA A 32 1.81 12.41 18.09
CA ALA A 32 2.38 11.07 18.12
C ALA A 32 2.38 10.36 16.76
N TYR A 33 1.40 10.65 15.90
CA TYR A 33 1.21 9.96 14.62
C TYR A 33 1.29 10.88 13.40
N GLY A 34 1.53 12.18 13.59
CA GLY A 34 1.62 13.15 12.48
C GLY A 34 0.30 13.38 11.75
N LEU A 35 -0.83 13.02 12.36
CA LEU A 35 -2.15 13.19 11.76
C LEU A 35 -2.55 14.66 11.72
N ASN A 36 -3.31 15.07 10.69
CA ASN A 36 -3.98 16.36 10.71
C ASN A 36 -5.20 16.31 11.66
N ALA A 37 -5.73 17.49 11.99
CA ALA A 37 -6.83 17.60 12.95
C ALA A 37 -8.11 16.87 12.50
N LEU A 38 -8.42 16.86 11.20
CA LEU A 38 -9.63 16.22 10.67
C LEU A 38 -9.53 14.70 10.76
N ASP A 39 -8.39 14.12 10.39
CA ASP A 39 -8.17 12.67 10.48
C ASP A 39 -8.15 12.21 11.94
N ALA A 40 -7.53 13.00 12.83
CA ALA A 40 -7.56 12.75 14.27
C ALA A 40 -9.00 12.73 14.80
N ASP A 41 -9.82 13.72 14.44
CA ASP A 41 -11.23 13.79 14.86
C ASP A 41 -12.07 12.64 14.27
N ALA A 42 -11.81 12.22 13.04
CA ALA A 42 -12.47 11.05 12.43
C ALA A 42 -12.17 9.75 13.19
N LEU A 43 -10.92 9.54 13.59
CA LEU A 43 -10.51 8.37 14.38
C LEU A 43 -11.08 8.41 15.81
N ILE A 44 -11.10 9.59 16.45
CA ILE A 44 -11.74 9.79 17.76
C ILE A 44 -13.23 9.45 17.68
N ASN A 45 -13.93 9.97 16.66
CA ASN A 45 -15.36 9.68 16.47
C ASN A 45 -15.61 8.20 16.20
N THR A 46 -14.76 7.55 15.41
CA THR A 46 -14.83 6.10 15.19
C THR A 46 -14.74 5.34 16.51
N ALA A 47 -13.78 5.70 17.38
CA ALA A 47 -13.64 5.07 18.69
C ALA A 47 -14.82 5.37 19.63
N ARG A 48 -15.36 6.60 19.63
CA ARG A 48 -16.57 6.97 20.40
C ARG A 48 -17.80 6.16 19.98
N ILE A 49 -18.02 5.97 18.68
CA ILE A 49 -19.12 5.16 18.16
C ILE A 49 -19.01 3.72 18.67
N GLN A 50 -17.80 3.16 18.77
CA GLN A 50 -17.61 1.82 19.32
C GLN A 50 -17.93 1.77 20.82
N VAL A 51 -17.52 2.77 21.60
CA VAL A 51 -17.91 2.88 23.01
C VAL A 51 -19.44 2.91 23.15
N PHE A 52 -20.12 3.72 22.34
CA PHE A 52 -21.58 3.79 22.33
C PHE A 52 -22.23 2.43 22.02
N ARG A 53 -21.76 1.76 20.95
CA ARG A 53 -22.29 0.45 20.53
C ARG A 53 -22.16 -0.62 21.61
N TYR A 54 -21.09 -0.60 22.39
CA TYR A 54 -20.79 -1.62 23.40
C TYR A 54 -21.05 -1.17 24.84
N TRP A 55 -21.74 -0.04 25.04
CA TRP A 55 -21.92 0.61 26.34
C TRP A 55 -22.40 -0.35 27.44
N GLN A 56 -23.38 -1.19 27.16
CA GLN A 56 -23.96 -2.13 28.13
C GLN A 56 -23.01 -3.27 28.54
N THR A 57 -21.93 -3.48 27.78
CA THR A 57 -21.01 -4.61 27.96
C THR A 57 -19.64 -4.18 28.49
N ILE A 58 -19.30 -2.90 28.39
CA ILE A 58 -17.98 -2.39 28.76
C ILE A 58 -17.97 -1.94 30.22
N ARG A 59 -17.02 -2.46 31.00
CA ARG A 59 -16.82 -2.05 32.40
C ARG A 59 -16.06 -0.74 32.55
N ASN A 60 -15.18 -0.43 31.61
CA ASN A 60 -14.38 0.80 31.60
C ASN A 60 -14.40 1.41 30.18
N PRO A 61 -15.30 2.39 29.94
CA PRO A 61 -15.46 3.00 28.62
C PRO A 61 -14.20 3.72 28.12
N LEU A 62 -13.43 4.35 29.01
CA LEU A 62 -12.23 5.09 28.61
C LEU A 62 -11.09 4.14 28.19
N ALA A 63 -10.88 3.05 28.93
CA ALA A 63 -9.91 2.04 28.53
C ALA A 63 -10.29 1.38 27.19
N TYR A 64 -11.58 1.07 27.01
CA TYR A 64 -12.10 0.54 25.76
C TYR A 64 -11.91 1.53 24.60
N PHE A 65 -12.22 2.81 24.80
CA PHE A 65 -11.97 3.89 23.85
C PHE A 65 -10.51 3.89 23.36
N TRP A 66 -9.55 3.90 24.29
CA TRP A 66 -8.13 3.93 23.92
C TRP A 66 -7.69 2.69 23.17
N GLN A 67 -8.20 1.52 23.53
CA GLN A 67 -7.94 0.28 22.81
C GLN A 67 -8.48 0.35 21.38
N THR A 68 -9.73 0.78 21.20
CA THR A 68 -10.34 0.96 19.88
C THR A 68 -9.57 1.99 19.06
N LEU A 69 -9.20 3.12 19.67
CA LEU A 69 -8.49 4.19 18.98
C LEU A 69 -7.14 3.72 18.46
N ARG A 70 -6.33 3.04 19.28
CA ARG A 70 -5.03 2.47 18.84
C ARG A 70 -5.20 1.47 17.69
N ARG A 71 -6.28 0.69 17.70
CA ARG A 71 -6.59 -0.24 16.61
C ARG A 71 -6.96 0.52 15.33
N ALA A 72 -7.78 1.56 15.44
CA ALA A 72 -8.20 2.38 14.31
C ALA A 72 -7.01 3.12 13.67
N VAL A 73 -6.14 3.72 14.49
CA VAL A 73 -4.90 4.39 14.03
C VAL A 73 -4.02 3.40 13.25
N ARG A 74 -3.79 2.21 13.79
CA ARG A 74 -2.96 1.19 13.12
C ARG A 74 -3.53 0.79 11.76
N HIS A 75 -4.82 0.51 11.70
CA HIS A 75 -5.48 0.14 10.45
C HIS A 75 -5.43 1.28 9.43
N ASP A 76 -5.57 2.54 9.86
CA ASP A 76 -5.46 3.68 8.96
C ASP A 76 -4.03 3.83 8.41
N LEU A 77 -3.01 3.67 9.25
CA LEU A 77 -1.61 3.70 8.81
C LEU A 77 -1.28 2.56 7.83
N GLU A 78 -1.76 1.34 8.11
CA GLU A 78 -1.61 0.20 7.20
C GLU A 78 -2.29 0.46 5.84
N ARG A 79 -3.49 1.05 5.87
CA ARG A 79 -4.22 1.45 4.67
C ARG A 79 -3.44 2.49 3.88
N GLN A 80 -3.00 3.58 4.50
CA GLN A 80 -2.23 4.64 3.85
C GLN A 80 -0.94 4.10 3.23
N HIS A 81 -0.21 3.24 3.95
CA HIS A 81 0.99 2.61 3.42
C HIS A 81 0.67 1.75 2.17
N THR A 82 -0.42 0.98 2.21
CA THR A 82 -0.87 0.19 1.05
C THR A 82 -1.24 1.08 -0.13
N GLU A 83 -1.98 2.15 0.11
CA GLU A 83 -2.38 3.13 -0.93
C GLU A 83 -1.16 3.82 -1.54
N GLN A 84 -0.17 4.20 -0.73
CA GLN A 84 1.09 4.78 -1.21
C GLN A 84 1.90 3.80 -2.06
N GLN A 85 1.99 2.53 -1.65
CA GLN A 85 2.64 1.49 -2.43
C GLN A 85 1.95 1.28 -3.79
N GLN A 86 0.62 1.25 -3.80
CA GLN A 86 -0.15 1.15 -5.03
C GLN A 86 0.06 2.36 -5.93
N ALA A 87 -0.03 3.59 -5.38
CA ALA A 87 0.23 4.82 -6.13
C ALA A 87 1.65 4.83 -6.74
N GLY A 88 2.65 4.40 -5.98
CA GLY A 88 4.02 4.26 -6.48
C GLY A 88 4.17 3.21 -7.59
N ALA A 89 3.45 2.09 -7.48
CA ALA A 89 3.41 1.07 -8.53
C ALA A 89 2.75 1.62 -9.82
N TYR A 90 1.65 2.35 -9.70
CA TYR A 90 0.98 2.99 -10.83
C TYR A 90 1.87 4.07 -11.48
N ALA A 91 2.53 4.91 -10.69
CA ALA A 91 3.46 5.91 -11.22
C ALA A 91 4.63 5.26 -11.98
N SER A 92 5.20 4.18 -11.42
CA SER A 92 6.26 3.40 -12.07
C SER A 92 5.78 2.77 -13.38
N GLN A 93 4.55 2.27 -13.40
CA GLN A 93 3.95 1.71 -14.62
C GLN A 93 3.71 2.77 -15.68
N GLN A 94 3.20 3.94 -15.31
CA GLN A 94 3.02 5.06 -16.23
C GLN A 94 4.35 5.54 -16.80
N GLN A 95 5.37 5.70 -15.95
CA GLN A 95 6.70 6.09 -16.39
C GLN A 95 7.28 5.08 -17.39
N PHE A 96 7.12 3.77 -17.12
CA PHE A 96 7.53 2.73 -18.06
C PHE A 96 6.79 2.82 -19.40
N LEU A 97 5.48 3.06 -19.40
CA LEU A 97 4.70 3.24 -20.62
C LEU A 97 5.15 4.48 -21.41
N THR A 98 5.41 5.61 -20.75
CA THR A 98 5.95 6.80 -21.40
C THR A 98 7.33 6.54 -22.00
N THR A 99 8.20 5.80 -21.30
CA THR A 99 9.50 5.39 -21.86
C THR A 99 9.33 4.49 -23.09
N LEU A 100 8.36 3.59 -23.09
CA LEU A 100 8.05 2.75 -24.25
C LEU A 100 7.53 3.56 -25.44
N GLU A 101 6.70 4.58 -25.21
CA GLU A 101 6.20 5.46 -26.28
C GLU A 101 7.32 6.29 -26.93
N THR A 102 8.37 6.62 -26.18
CA THR A 102 9.57 7.29 -26.69
C THR A 102 10.62 6.33 -27.26
N CYS A 103 10.42 5.02 -27.12
CA CYS A 103 11.38 4.02 -27.56
C CYS A 103 11.43 3.98 -29.09
N THR A 104 12.55 4.39 -29.65
CA THR A 104 12.77 4.35 -31.09
C THR A 104 13.17 2.95 -31.54
N ARG A 105 13.05 2.66 -32.82
CA ARG A 105 13.57 1.41 -33.40
C ARG A 105 15.07 1.23 -33.14
N GLU A 106 15.82 2.33 -33.14
CA GLU A 106 17.25 2.36 -32.85
C GLU A 106 17.56 1.98 -31.39
N ASP A 107 16.70 2.36 -30.44
CA ASP A 107 16.80 1.93 -29.04
C ASP A 107 16.61 0.41 -28.90
N VAL A 108 15.65 -0.14 -29.64
CA VAL A 108 15.40 -1.59 -29.68
C VAL A 108 16.58 -2.31 -30.33
N ASP A 109 17.11 -1.81 -31.44
CA ASP A 109 18.24 -2.41 -32.13
C ASP A 109 19.51 -2.39 -31.26
N ASN A 110 19.80 -1.27 -30.58
CA ASN A 110 20.91 -1.15 -29.61
C ASN A 110 20.75 -2.12 -28.42
N LEU A 111 19.52 -2.32 -27.96
CA LEU A 111 19.19 -3.24 -26.87
C LEU A 111 19.40 -4.69 -27.31
N LEU A 112 19.03 -5.02 -28.54
CA LEU A 112 19.21 -6.35 -29.12
C LEU A 112 20.67 -6.68 -29.43
N GLU A 113 21.50 -5.69 -29.76
CA GLU A 113 22.94 -5.86 -30.02
C GLU A 113 23.70 -6.43 -28.80
N HIS A 114 23.22 -6.12 -27.59
CA HIS A 114 23.85 -6.55 -26.34
C HIS A 114 23.16 -7.77 -25.71
N ALA A 115 22.05 -8.23 -26.29
CA ALA A 115 21.38 -9.43 -25.83
C ALA A 115 22.20 -10.65 -26.24
N THR A 116 22.35 -11.61 -25.32
CA THR A 116 22.92 -12.91 -25.71
C THR A 116 22.02 -13.55 -26.79
N PRO A 117 22.56 -14.38 -27.70
CA PRO A 117 21.75 -15.01 -28.75
C PRO A 117 20.52 -15.76 -28.21
N THR A 118 20.64 -16.34 -27.02
CA THR A 118 19.54 -17.00 -26.32
C THR A 118 18.46 -16.01 -25.86
N GLN A 119 18.85 -14.87 -25.29
CA GLN A 119 17.91 -13.82 -24.88
C GLN A 119 17.21 -13.21 -26.10
N TYR A 120 17.94 -12.96 -27.18
CA TYR A 120 17.38 -12.43 -28.43
C TYR A 120 16.25 -13.34 -28.94
N ARG A 121 16.50 -14.64 -29.08
CA ARG A 121 15.50 -15.59 -29.57
C ARG A 121 14.29 -15.73 -28.64
N VAL A 122 14.49 -15.58 -27.34
CA VAL A 122 13.39 -15.56 -26.37
C VAL A 122 12.53 -14.30 -26.55
N LEU A 123 13.16 -13.13 -26.67
CA LEU A 123 12.46 -11.85 -26.88
C LEU A 123 11.72 -11.81 -28.22
N GLU A 124 12.34 -12.28 -29.30
CA GLU A 124 11.74 -12.43 -30.62
C GLU A 124 10.47 -13.28 -30.56
N GLY A 125 10.49 -14.41 -29.85
CA GLY A 125 9.30 -15.25 -29.67
C GLY A 125 8.14 -14.53 -28.98
N PHE A 126 8.42 -13.65 -28.02
CA PHE A 126 7.36 -12.85 -27.38
C PHE A 126 6.83 -11.74 -28.29
N LEU A 127 7.68 -11.16 -29.14
CA LEU A 127 7.25 -10.19 -30.15
C LEU A 127 6.31 -10.83 -31.18
N ASP A 128 6.55 -12.10 -31.51
CA ASP A 128 5.67 -12.92 -32.36
C ASP A 128 4.38 -13.39 -31.64
N GLY A 129 4.22 -13.12 -30.34
CA GLY A 129 3.05 -13.50 -29.54
C GLY A 129 3.05 -14.93 -29.01
N TYR A 130 4.18 -15.63 -29.01
CA TYR A 130 4.29 -16.97 -28.43
C TYR A 130 4.33 -16.93 -26.89
N ASP A 131 3.75 -17.95 -26.26
CA ASP A 131 3.85 -18.17 -24.81
C ASP A 131 5.18 -18.86 -24.40
N ASP A 132 5.44 -18.91 -23.09
CA ASP A 132 6.65 -19.49 -22.52
C ASP A 132 6.90 -20.96 -22.96
N ARG A 133 5.83 -21.75 -23.18
CA ARG A 133 5.93 -23.17 -23.57
C ARG A 133 6.25 -23.33 -25.05
N GLN A 134 5.61 -22.53 -25.90
CA GLN A 134 5.86 -22.51 -27.34
C GLN A 134 7.29 -22.09 -27.65
N ILE A 135 7.78 -21.05 -26.98
CA ILE A 135 9.17 -20.60 -27.09
C ILE A 135 10.13 -21.70 -26.60
N ALA A 136 9.84 -22.32 -25.45
CA ALA A 136 10.66 -23.40 -24.92
C ALA A 136 10.76 -24.59 -25.90
N SER A 137 9.65 -24.96 -26.52
CA SER A 137 9.61 -26.00 -27.56
C SER A 137 10.45 -25.61 -28.79
N LYS A 138 10.36 -24.36 -29.25
CA LYS A 138 11.10 -23.86 -30.42
C LYS A 138 12.61 -23.79 -30.17
N LEU A 139 13.02 -23.54 -28.93
CA LEU A 139 14.42 -23.41 -28.51
C LEU A 139 15.05 -24.69 -27.98
N GLY A 140 14.28 -25.79 -27.85
CA GLY A 140 14.75 -27.02 -27.23
C GLY A 140 15.14 -26.82 -25.75
N SER A 141 14.37 -26.03 -25.02
CA SER A 141 14.62 -25.68 -23.61
C SER A 141 13.39 -25.94 -22.73
N THR A 142 13.46 -25.59 -21.44
CA THR A 142 12.32 -25.69 -20.52
C THR A 142 11.59 -24.36 -20.38
N PRO A 143 10.27 -24.35 -20.10
CA PRO A 143 9.53 -23.10 -19.86
C PRO A 143 10.09 -22.28 -18.70
N ASP A 144 10.72 -22.94 -17.71
CA ASP A 144 11.36 -22.25 -16.58
C ASP A 144 12.64 -21.53 -17.02
N ALA A 145 13.47 -22.17 -17.85
CA ALA A 145 14.64 -21.53 -18.43
C ALA A 145 14.27 -20.33 -19.32
N VAL A 146 13.15 -20.42 -20.07
CA VAL A 146 12.61 -19.27 -20.83
C VAL A 146 12.18 -18.14 -19.90
N ARG A 147 11.49 -18.43 -18.79
CA ARG A 147 11.11 -17.42 -17.78
C ARG A 147 12.34 -16.74 -17.17
N GLN A 148 13.37 -17.52 -16.81
CA GLN A 148 14.61 -16.99 -16.26
C GLN A 148 15.36 -16.13 -17.28
N ALA A 149 15.48 -16.59 -18.54
CA ALA A 149 16.11 -15.85 -19.62
C ALA A 149 15.38 -14.53 -19.92
N ARG A 150 14.04 -14.56 -19.98
CA ARG A 150 13.19 -13.35 -20.13
C ARG A 150 13.39 -12.39 -18.98
N HIS A 151 13.37 -12.87 -17.74
CA HIS A 151 13.59 -12.04 -16.56
C HIS A 151 14.98 -11.40 -16.58
N ALA A 152 16.03 -12.17 -16.87
CA ALA A 152 17.39 -11.67 -16.98
C ALA A 152 17.52 -10.60 -18.10
N ALA A 153 16.86 -10.81 -19.24
CA ALA A 153 16.80 -9.82 -20.31
C ALA A 153 16.12 -8.53 -19.83
N TYR A 154 14.95 -8.61 -19.20
CA TYR A 154 14.28 -7.42 -18.65
C TYR A 154 15.07 -6.70 -17.57
N VAL A 155 15.79 -7.43 -16.71
CA VAL A 155 16.69 -6.82 -15.72
C VAL A 155 17.85 -6.08 -16.40
N ALA A 156 18.47 -6.67 -17.43
CA ALA A 156 19.54 -6.03 -18.19
C ALA A 156 19.05 -4.76 -18.91
N ILE A 157 17.86 -4.82 -19.51
CA ILE A 157 17.19 -3.67 -20.12
C ILE A 157 16.94 -2.60 -19.07
N ARG A 158 16.27 -2.95 -17.95
CA ARG A 158 15.93 -2.01 -16.88
C ARG A 158 17.16 -1.31 -16.31
N LYS A 159 18.27 -2.03 -16.10
CA LYS A 159 19.54 -1.42 -15.63
C LYS A 159 20.12 -0.38 -16.58
N ARG A 160 19.81 -0.44 -17.88
CA ARG A 160 20.35 0.47 -18.88
C ARG A 160 19.50 1.73 -19.06
N TYR A 161 18.19 1.64 -18.79
CA TYR A 161 17.24 2.75 -18.94
C TYR A 161 16.79 3.38 -17.60
N THR A 162 17.26 2.85 -16.46
CA THR A 162 17.10 3.51 -15.15
C THR A 162 18.44 4.17 -14.80
N PRO A 163 18.55 5.52 -14.82
CA PRO A 163 19.78 6.22 -14.48
C PRO A 163 20.20 6.05 -13.01
#